data_AF-A0AAD7A286-F1
#
_entry.id   AF-A0AAD7A286-F1
#
_cell.length_a   1.000
_cell.length_b   1.000
_cell.length_c   1.000
_cell.angle_alpha   90.00
_cell.angle_beta   90.00
_cell.angle_gamma   90.00
#
_symmetry.space_group_name_H-M   'P 1'
#
loop_
_entity.id
_entity.type
_entity.pdbx_description
1 polymer ?
#
loop_
_entity_poly.entity_id
_entity_poly.type
_entity_poly.pdbx_seq_one_letter_code
_entity_poly.pdbx_strand_id
1 'polypeptide(L)' 'NAEVWEENGKIFIEDVKSSNGTFINGKQLSQEGLEYELFELKTNGNVEFGIDIVGKDNKTIIHYKVAVQVACTFNEQHQQ' A
#
# COMPACT_ATOMS: atom_id res chain seq x y z
N ASN A 1 2.13 -7.93 -5.01
CA ASN A 1 3.30 -7.68 -4.16
C ASN A 1 3.54 -6.20 -4.13
N ALA A 2 4.08 -5.68 -3.05
CA ALA A 2 4.48 -4.29 -2.93
C ALA A 2 5.87 -4.22 -2.32
N GLU A 3 6.64 -3.21 -2.71
CA GLU A 3 7.98 -2.95 -2.19
C GLU A 3 8.00 -1.62 -1.46
N VAL A 4 8.76 -1.56 -0.36
CA VAL A 4 8.90 -0.37 0.48
C VAL A 4 10.38 -0.13 0.72
N TRP A 5 10.83 1.10 0.53
CA TRP A 5 12.22 1.50 0.77
C TRP A 5 12.31 2.93 1.26
N GLU A 6 13.49 3.31 1.71
CA GLU A 6 13.83 4.68 2.09
C GLU A 6 14.79 5.26 1.05
N GLU A 7 14.56 6.51 0.66
CA GLU A 7 15.45 7.30 -0.17
C GLU A 7 15.40 8.77 0.25
N ASN A 8 16.55 9.37 0.56
CA ASN A 8 16.71 10.79 0.89
C ASN A 8 15.80 11.28 2.05
N GLY A 9 15.68 10.50 3.12
CA GLY A 9 14.87 10.81 4.30
C GLY A 9 13.37 10.64 4.07
N LYS A 10 12.97 9.94 3.01
CA LYS A 10 11.58 9.68 2.67
C LYS A 10 11.36 8.19 2.46
N ILE A 11 10.21 7.69 2.89
CA ILE A 11 9.83 6.29 2.69
C ILE A 11 8.88 6.24 1.50
N PHE A 12 9.14 5.33 0.58
CA PHE A 12 8.33 5.11 -0.61
C PHE A 12 7.73 3.71 -0.61
N ILE A 13 6.60 3.57 -1.30
CA ILE A 13 5.96 2.30 -1.62
C ILE A 13 5.62 2.25 -3.10
N GLU A 14 5.77 1.07 -3.68
CA GLU A 14 5.40 0.77 -5.06
C GLU A 14 4.65 -0.57 -5.13
N ASP A 15 3.63 -0.64 -5.98
CA ASP A 15 2.95 -1.89 -6.27
C ASP A 15 3.65 -2.67 -7.40
N VAL A 16 4.30 -3.78 -7.05
CA VAL A 16 5.04 -4.63 -7.99
C VAL A 16 4.13 -5.71 -8.57
N LYS A 17 3.18 -5.29 -9.41
CA LYS A 17 2.20 -6.16 -10.11
C LYS A 17 1.44 -7.07 -9.15
N SER A 18 0.84 -6.51 -8.11
CA SER A 18 -0.08 -7.28 -7.27
C SER A 18 -1.29 -7.76 -8.06
N SER A 19 -1.77 -8.98 -7.77
CA SER A 19 -2.96 -9.51 -8.44
C SER A 19 -4.26 -8.81 -8.03
N ASN A 20 -4.31 -8.27 -6.80
CA ASN A 20 -5.52 -7.67 -6.23
C ASN A 20 -5.34 -6.17 -5.90
N GLY A 21 -4.25 -5.55 -6.31
CA GLY A 21 -3.96 -4.13 -6.06
C GLY A 21 -3.34 -3.82 -4.69
N THR A 22 -2.68 -2.68 -4.64
CA THR A 22 -2.26 -1.98 -3.42
C THR A 22 -2.93 -0.60 -3.42
N PHE A 23 -3.48 -0.21 -2.29
CA PHE A 23 -4.24 1.04 -2.15
C PHE A 23 -3.65 1.90 -1.04
N ILE A 24 -3.52 3.20 -1.29
CA ILE A 24 -3.10 4.19 -0.30
C ILE A 24 -4.24 5.18 -0.09
N ASN A 25 -4.71 5.32 1.16
CA ASN A 25 -5.83 6.18 1.51
C ASN A 25 -7.07 5.96 0.62
N GLY A 26 -7.33 4.71 0.23
CA GLY A 26 -8.44 4.31 -0.65
C GLY A 26 -8.20 4.54 -2.16
N LYS A 27 -7.05 5.07 -2.59
CA LYS A 27 -6.67 5.18 -4.00
C LYS A 27 -5.76 4.02 -4.40
N GLN A 28 -6.08 3.33 -5.48
CA GLN A 28 -5.22 2.28 -6.05
C GLN A 28 -3.93 2.88 -6.63
N LEU A 29 -2.78 2.26 -6.33
CA LEU A 29 -1.47 2.71 -6.83
C LEU A 29 -1.24 2.33 -8.30
N SER A 30 -1.58 1.11 -8.69
CA SER A 30 -1.40 0.62 -10.06
C SER A 30 -2.77 0.39 -10.70
N GLN A 31 -3.08 1.11 -11.77
CA GLN A 31 -4.18 0.72 -12.66
C GLN A 31 -3.68 -0.37 -13.61
N GLU A 32 -4.52 -1.36 -13.90
CA GLU A 32 -4.17 -2.45 -14.81
C GLU A 32 -3.64 -1.91 -16.15
N GLY A 33 -2.35 -2.16 -16.42
CA GLY A 33 -1.69 -1.77 -17.67
C GLY A 33 -0.95 -0.43 -17.66
N LEU A 34 -0.87 0.29 -16.53
CA LEU A 34 -0.07 1.51 -16.40
C LEU A 34 1.20 1.29 -15.55
N GLU A 35 2.21 2.13 -15.79
CA GLU A 35 3.49 2.11 -15.10
C GLU A 35 3.35 2.25 -13.57
N TYR A 36 4.33 1.71 -12.88
CA TYR A 36 4.41 1.66 -11.42
C TYR A 36 4.34 3.07 -10.79
N GLU A 37 3.25 3.38 -10.08
CA GLU A 37 3.10 4.67 -9.38
C GLU A 37 3.85 4.62 -8.04
N LEU A 38 4.96 5.33 -7.97
CA LEU A 38 5.74 5.58 -6.76
C LEU A 38 4.96 6.49 -5.81
N PHE A 39 4.78 6.05 -4.56
CA PHE A 39 4.07 6.84 -3.55
C PHE A 39 4.92 7.09 -2.30
N GLU A 40 5.03 8.36 -1.88
CA GLU A 40 5.68 8.73 -0.62
C GLU A 40 4.77 8.39 0.57
N LEU A 41 5.17 7.41 1.37
CA LEU A 41 4.48 7.03 2.60
C LEU A 41 4.68 8.09 3.69
N LYS A 42 3.60 8.35 4.41
CA LYS A 42 3.58 9.27 5.56
C LYS A 42 3.00 8.59 6.77
N THR A 43 3.51 8.93 7.95
CA THR A 43 2.94 8.50 9.23
C THR A 43 1.45 8.84 9.30
N ASN A 44 0.66 7.93 9.85
CA ASN A 44 -0.80 7.91 9.90
C ASN A 44 -1.49 7.67 8.55
N GLY A 45 -0.75 7.46 7.46
CA GLY A 45 -1.32 7.01 6.19
C GLY A 45 -1.97 5.63 6.32
N ASN A 46 -3.01 5.37 5.54
CA ASN A 46 -3.64 4.06 5.46
C ASN A 46 -3.16 3.32 4.20
N VAL A 47 -2.71 2.08 4.37
CA VAL A 47 -2.35 1.19 3.26
C VAL A 47 -3.23 -0.05 3.32
N GLU A 48 -3.78 -0.41 2.17
CA GLU A 48 -4.58 -1.62 2.01
C GLU A 48 -3.96 -2.50 0.92
N PHE A 49 -3.84 -3.79 1.21
CA PHE A 49 -3.35 -4.80 0.27
C PHE A 49 -4.51 -5.73 -0.11
N GLY A 50 -4.80 -5.75 -1.41
CA GLY A 50 -5.91 -6.50 -1.96
C GLY A 50 -7.28 -5.90 -1.66
N ILE A 51 -8.31 -6.69 -1.96
CA ILE A 51 -9.72 -6.35 -1.77
C ILE A 51 -10.42 -7.44 -0.99
N ASP A 52 -11.52 -7.09 -0.32
CA ASP A 52 -12.40 -8.08 0.30
C ASP A 52 -13.06 -8.91 -0.81
N ILE A 53 -12.88 -10.23 -0.76
CA ILE A 53 -13.55 -11.16 -1.66
C ILE A 53 -14.85 -11.59 -1.02
N VAL A 54 -15.96 -11.22 -1.66
CA VAL A 54 -17.31 -11.58 -1.20
C VAL A 54 -17.72 -12.92 -1.82
N GLY A 55 -18.31 -13.79 -1.00
CA GLY A 55 -18.84 -15.07 -1.44
C GLY A 55 -20.07 -14.93 -2.35
N LYS A 56 -20.56 -16.07 -2.86
CA LYS A 56 -21.70 -16.12 -3.81
C LYS A 56 -23.00 -15.53 -3.26
N ASP A 57 -23.13 -15.40 -1.94
CA ASP A 57 -24.29 -14.81 -1.28
C ASP A 57 -24.27 -13.28 -1.24
N ASN A 58 -23.19 -12.66 -1.75
CA ASN A 58 -22.91 -11.22 -1.70
C ASN A 58 -22.98 -10.60 -0.29
N LYS A 59 -22.87 -11.41 0.75
CA LYS A 59 -22.97 -10.99 2.16
C LYS A 59 -21.77 -11.40 2.98
N THR A 60 -21.25 -12.59 2.73
CA THR A 60 -20.15 -13.15 3.50
C THR A 60 -18.82 -12.79 2.86
N ILE A 61 -17.94 -12.12 3.61
CA ILE A 61 -16.55 -11.94 3.19
C ILE A 61 -15.83 -13.27 3.41
N ILE A 62 -15.32 -13.86 2.33
CA ILE A 62 -14.61 -15.14 2.37
C ILE A 62 -13.10 -14.96 2.47
N HIS A 63 -12.59 -13.83 1.98
CA HIS A 63 -11.21 -13.41 2.17
C HIS A 63 -11.18 -11.92 2.47
N TYR A 64 -10.62 -11.58 3.62
CA TYR A 64 -10.44 -10.18 4.01
C TYR A 64 -9.22 -9.59 3.34
N LYS A 65 -9.33 -8.32 2.94
CA LYS A 65 -8.17 -7.49 2.63
C LYS A 65 -7.32 -7.27 3.88
N VAL A 66 -6.08 -6.90 3.67
CA VAL A 66 -5.21 -6.43 4.76
C VAL A 66 -5.24 -4.91 4.74
N ALA A 67 -5.56 -4.27 5.86
CA ALA A 67 -5.52 -2.82 6.02
C ALA A 67 -4.67 -2.46 7.23
N VAL A 68 -3.75 -1.49 7.05
CA VAL A 68 -2.79 -1.09 8.07
C VAL A 68 -2.64 0.43 8.11
N GLN A 69 -2.34 0.94 9.30
CA GLN A 69 -1.91 2.33 9.48
C GLN A 69 -0.39 2.39 9.53
N VAL A 70 0.20 3.35 8.83
CA VAL A 70 1.64 3.50 8.69
C VAL A 70 2.22 4.32 9.84
N ALA A 71 3.33 3.86 10.39
CA ALA A 71 4.19 4.67 11.25
C ALA A 71 5.60 4.72 10.64
N CYS A 72 6.03 5.90 10.19
CA CYS A 72 7.37 6.13 9.67
C CYS A 72 8.26 6.64 10.82
N THR A 73 9.33 5.91 11.12
CA THR A 73 10.35 6.30 12.11
C THR A 73 11.71 6.37 11.44
N PHE A 74 12.38 7.51 11.55
CA PHE A 74 13.74 7.71 11.04
C PHE A 74 14.71 7.73 12.23
N ASN A 75 15.83 7.02 12.09
CA ASN A 75 16.89 7.10 13.09
C ASN A 75 17.63 8.44 12.93
N GLU A 76 18.15 8.99 14.03
CA GLU A 76 18.81 10.32 14.11
C GLU A 76 20.02 10.51 13.18
N GLN A 77 20.44 9.48 12.44
CA GLN A 77 21.60 9.51 11.55
C GLN A 77 21.39 10.22 10.21
N HIS A 78 20.16 10.66 9.89
CA HIS A 78 19.81 11.26 8.58
C HIS A 78 19.47 12.75 8.61
N GLN A 79 19.82 13.49 9.68
CA GLN A 79 19.84 14.95 9.65
C GLN A 79 21.26 15.44 9.30
N GLN A 80 21.55 15.58 8.00
CA GLN A 80 22.69 16.38 7.50
C GLN A 80 22.18 17.58 6.72
#